data_AF-A0A0F3M7J5-F1
#
_entry.id   AF-A0A0F3M7J5-F1
#
_cell.length_a   1.000
_cell.length_b   1.000
_cell.length_c   1.000
_cell.angle_alpha   90.00
_cell.angle_beta   90.00
_cell.angle_gamma   90.00
#
_symmetry.space_group_name_H-M   'P 1'
#
loop_
_entity.id
_entity.type
_entity.pdbx_description
1 polymer ?
#
loop_
_entity_poly.entity_id
_entity_poly.type
_entity_poly.pdbx_seq_one_letter_code
_entity_poly.pdbx_strand_id
1 'polypeptide(L)' 'MKLNTLFNLNGAKKSSKRIGRGIGSGKGKTCGRGAKGQKSRAKVARGFEGGQTPLIKRLPKRGFKSMNKRIIILLIL' A
#
# COMPACT_ATOMS: atom_id res chain seq x y z
N MET A 1 8.47 34.87 -19.11
CA MET A 1 7.27 34.15 -18.63
C MET A 1 6.96 34.63 -17.21
N LYS A 2 5.68 34.87 -16.85
CA LYS A 2 5.32 35.25 -15.47
C LYS A 2 5.32 34.00 -14.60
N LEU A 3 6.16 33.96 -13.56
CA LEU A 3 6.30 32.80 -12.67
C LEU A 3 5.04 32.52 -11.83
N ASN A 4 4.20 33.55 -11.61
CA ASN A 4 3.03 33.49 -10.73
C ASN A 4 1.80 32.83 -11.36
N THR A 5 1.81 32.54 -12.66
CA THR A 5 0.67 31.96 -13.39
C THR A 5 0.87 30.48 -13.71
N LEU A 6 1.87 29.84 -13.10
CA LEU A 6 2.14 28.42 -13.30
C LEU A 6 1.16 27.59 -12.48
N PHE A 7 0.33 26.81 -13.16
CA PHE A 7 -0.57 25.84 -12.55
C PHE A 7 -0.31 24.45 -13.13
N ASN A 8 -0.72 23.40 -12.40
CA ASN A 8 -0.63 22.04 -12.91
C ASN A 8 -1.82 21.75 -13.82
N LEU A 9 -1.64 20.87 -14.80
CA LEU A 9 -2.74 20.35 -15.62
C LEU A 9 -3.85 19.77 -14.74
N ASN A 10 -5.09 19.91 -15.19
CA ASN A 10 -6.25 19.36 -14.49
C ASN A 10 -6.08 17.85 -14.27
N GLY A 11 -6.24 17.41 -13.02
CA GLY A 11 -6.05 16.00 -12.63
C GLY A 11 -4.61 15.60 -12.27
N ALA A 12 -3.62 16.48 -12.46
CA ALA A 12 -2.23 16.18 -12.09
C ALA A 12 -2.03 15.95 -10.58
N LYS A 13 -2.89 16.53 -9.73
CA LYS A 13 -2.85 16.36 -8.27
C LYS A 13 -4.22 15.98 -7.71
N LYS A 14 -4.24 15.00 -6.80
CA LYS A 14 -5.40 14.61 -6.01
C LYS A 14 -5.26 15.17 -4.59
N SER A 15 -6.38 15.56 -3.98
CA SER A 15 -6.38 16.02 -2.59
C SER A 15 -6.02 14.86 -1.64
N SER A 16 -5.20 15.15 -0.63
CA SER A 16 -4.84 14.15 0.37
C SER A 16 -6.00 13.87 1.29
N LYS A 17 -6.19 12.58 1.61
CA LYS A 17 -7.21 12.14 2.57
C LYS A 17 -6.79 12.53 3.98
N ARG A 18 -7.41 13.56 4.53
CA ARG A 18 -7.23 13.99 5.93
C ARG A 18 -8.16 13.18 6.85
N ILE A 19 -7.60 12.59 7.89
CA ILE A 19 -8.31 11.66 8.78
C ILE A 19 -8.53 12.35 10.14
N GLY A 20 -9.65 12.05 10.83
CA GLY A 20 -9.92 12.61 12.17
C GLY A 20 -10.21 14.11 12.16
N ARG A 21 -10.95 14.62 11.16
CA ARG A 21 -11.31 16.03 11.01
C ARG A 21 -12.83 16.22 10.99
N GLY A 22 -13.49 15.82 12.08
CA GLY A 22 -14.94 15.93 12.25
C GLY A 22 -15.75 14.88 11.47
N ILE A 23 -17.04 14.75 11.80
CA ILE A 23 -17.94 13.73 11.22
C ILE A 23 -18.22 14.01 9.73
N GLY A 24 -18.36 15.27 9.35
CA GLY A 24 -18.58 15.69 7.94
C GLY A 24 -17.46 15.27 6.97
N SER A 25 -16.27 14.95 7.47
CA SER A 25 -15.18 14.38 6.65
C SER A 25 -15.39 12.89 6.27
N GLY A 26 -16.45 12.25 6.78
CA GLY A 26 -16.73 10.82 6.63
C GLY A 26 -15.78 9.89 7.40
N LYS A 27 -14.72 10.42 8.04
CA LYS A 27 -13.68 9.65 8.74
C LYS A 27 -13.26 10.28 10.06
N GLY A 28 -14.22 10.92 10.73
CA GLY A 28 -14.02 11.64 11.97
C GLY A 28 -13.74 10.73 13.17
N LYS A 29 -14.73 9.96 13.60
CA LYS A 29 -14.71 9.27 14.91
C LYS A 29 -13.65 8.17 15.03
N THR A 30 -13.57 7.28 14.05
CA THR A 30 -12.70 6.08 14.09
C THR A 30 -11.48 6.19 13.20
N CYS A 31 -11.31 7.31 12.50
CA CYS A 31 -10.21 7.50 11.56
C CYS A 31 -10.12 6.41 10.46
N GLY A 32 -11.20 5.69 10.20
CA GLY A 32 -11.22 4.53 9.29
C GLY A 32 -10.56 3.27 9.84
N ARG A 33 -10.30 3.19 11.15
CA ARG A 33 -9.61 2.06 11.81
C ARG A 33 -10.56 1.02 12.44
N GLY A 34 -11.87 1.19 12.29
CA GLY A 34 -12.89 0.34 12.91
C GLY A 34 -13.08 0.62 14.41
N ALA A 35 -13.69 -0.33 15.14
CA ALA A 35 -13.99 -0.21 16.56
C ALA A 35 -13.35 -1.33 17.38
N LYS A 36 -12.70 -0.98 18.51
CA LYS A 36 -12.22 -1.87 19.59
C LYS A 36 -11.42 -3.14 19.20
N GLY A 37 -10.93 -3.27 17.97
CA GLY A 37 -10.04 -4.36 17.56
C GLY A 37 -8.56 -4.06 17.80
N GLN A 38 -7.70 -5.07 17.79
CA GLN A 38 -6.25 -4.91 17.98
C GLN A 38 -5.63 -3.88 17.00
N LYS A 39 -6.07 -3.89 15.72
CA LYS A 39 -5.61 -2.95 14.66
C LYS A 39 -6.14 -1.52 14.82
N SER A 40 -7.15 -1.31 15.67
CA SER A 40 -7.74 0.02 15.89
C SER A 40 -6.77 0.94 16.64
N ARG A 41 -5.98 0.39 17.58
CA ARG A 41 -5.01 1.13 18.40
C ARG A 41 -3.57 0.74 18.06
N ALA A 42 -3.30 -0.56 17.94
CA ALA A 42 -1.96 -1.09 17.72
C ALA A 42 -1.74 -1.53 16.25
N LYS A 43 -0.53 -2.00 15.96
CA LYS A 43 -0.16 -2.58 14.67
C LYS A 43 -0.03 -4.09 14.83
N VAL A 44 -0.40 -4.81 13.78
CA VAL A 44 -0.18 -6.26 13.65
C VAL A 44 0.58 -6.49 12.34
N ALA A 45 1.51 -7.43 12.33
CA ALA A 45 2.26 -7.76 11.12
C ALA A 45 1.29 -8.19 9.99
N ARG A 46 1.54 -7.71 8.76
CA ARG A 46 0.64 -7.96 7.62
C ARG A 46 0.57 -9.45 7.25
N GLY A 47 1.63 -10.21 7.51
CA GLY A 47 1.70 -11.66 7.26
C GLY A 47 1.40 -12.53 8.48
N PHE A 48 0.79 -11.96 9.54
CA PHE A 48 0.37 -12.76 10.69
C PHE A 48 -0.95 -13.48 10.39
N GLU A 49 -0.91 -14.81 10.33
CA GLU A 49 -2.06 -15.69 10.03
C GLU A 49 -2.81 -16.14 11.29
N GLY A 50 -2.75 -15.37 12.40
CA GLY A 50 -3.56 -15.65 13.59
C GLY A 50 -3.05 -16.78 14.49
N GLY A 51 -1.77 -17.15 14.38
CA GLY A 51 -1.15 -18.26 15.15
C GLY A 51 -0.93 -19.53 14.32
N GLN A 52 -1.51 -19.57 13.12
CA GLN A 52 -1.21 -20.59 12.13
C GLN A 52 0.24 -20.50 11.63
N THR A 53 0.85 -21.63 11.25
CA THR A 53 2.17 -21.62 10.59
C THR A 53 2.07 -20.85 9.27
N PRO A 54 2.85 -19.76 9.06
CA PRO A 54 2.71 -18.95 7.86
C PRO A 54 2.94 -19.74 6.57
N LEU A 55 2.22 -19.37 5.51
CA LEU A 55 2.30 -20.07 4.21
C LEU A 55 3.74 -20.20 3.68
N ILE A 56 4.56 -19.16 3.86
CA ILE A 56 5.97 -19.14 3.42
C ILE A 56 6.84 -20.19 4.13
N LYS A 57 6.42 -20.66 5.31
CA LYS A 57 7.10 -21.74 6.05
C LYS A 57 6.54 -23.12 5.70
N ARG A 58 5.27 -23.19 5.29
CA ARG A 58 4.61 -24.45 4.91
C ARG A 58 5.10 -24.97 3.58
N LEU A 59 5.28 -24.07 2.63
CA LEU A 59 5.71 -24.44 1.29
C LEU A 59 7.25 -24.57 1.25
N PRO A 60 7.79 -25.60 0.58
CA PRO A 60 9.22 -25.73 0.40
C PRO A 60 9.78 -24.59 -0.46
N LYS A 61 10.98 -24.11 -0.14
CA LYS A 61 11.70 -23.15 -0.99
C LYS A 61 12.12 -23.87 -2.28
N ARG A 62 11.63 -23.40 -3.43
CA ARG A 62 11.90 -24.03 -4.74
C ARG A 62 12.90 -23.22 -5.56
N GLY A 63 13.98 -23.87 -6.00
CA GLY A 63 15.00 -23.30 -6.89
C GLY A 63 15.90 -22.24 -6.23
N PHE A 64 16.67 -21.53 -7.05
CA PHE A 64 17.53 -20.41 -6.64
C PHE A 64 17.51 -19.31 -7.72
N LYS A 65 17.80 -18.07 -7.32
CA LYS A 65 17.93 -16.95 -8.26
C LYS A 65 19.39 -16.86 -8.72
N SER A 66 19.66 -17.24 -9.97
CA SER A 66 20.98 -17.05 -10.59
C SER A 66 21.29 -15.55 -10.74
N MET A 67 22.49 -15.12 -10.33
CA MET A 67 22.94 -13.73 -10.47
C MET A 67 23.16 -13.34 -11.94
N ASN A 68 23.53 -14.30 -12.81
CA ASN A 68 23.91 -14.04 -14.20
C ASN A 68 22.76 -14.27 -15.20
N LYS A 69 21.51 -14.07 -14.80
CA LYS A 69 20.37 -14.30 -15.68
C LYS A 69 20.24 -13.18 -16.72
N ARG A 70 20.60 -13.44 -17.98
CA ARG A 70 20.28 -12.57 -19.11
C ARG A 70 18.82 -12.79 -19.52
N ILE A 71 18.00 -11.74 -19.42
CA ILE A 71 16.63 -11.74 -19.93
C ILE A 71 16.71 -11.16 -21.36
N ILE A 72 16.47 -12.01 -22.35
CA ILE A 72 16.36 -11.59 -23.75
C ILE A 72 14.88 -11.39 -24.04
N ILE A 73 14.51 -10.20 -24.50
CA ILE A 73 13.14 -9.92 -24.95
C ILE A 73 13.04 -10.46 -26.38
N LEU A 74 12.17 -11.44 -26.57
CA LEU A 74 11.86 -11.96 -27.89
C LEU A 74 10.88 -11.00 -28.56
N LEU A 75 11.34 -10.26 -29.57
CA LEU A 75 10.46 -9.47 -30.42
C LEU A 75 9.90 -10.41 -31.49
N ILE A 76 8.67 -10.85 -31.32
CA ILE A 76 7.92 -11.56 -32.36
C ILE A 76 7.29 -10.47 -33.24
N LEU A 77 7.67 -10.47 -34.53
CA LEU A 77 7.03 -9.70 -35.59
C LEU A 77 5.56 -10.10 -35.76
#